data_AF-A0AAU0F227-F1
#
_entry.id   AF-A0AAU0F227-F1
#
_cell.length_a   1.000
_cell.length_b   1.000
_cell.length_c   1.000
_cell.angle_alpha   90.00
_cell.angle_beta   90.00
_cell.angle_gamma   90.00
#
_symmetry.space_group_name_H-M   'P 1'
#
loop_
_entity.id
_entity.type
_entity.pdbx_description
1 polymer ?
#
loop_
_entity_poly.entity_id
_entity_poly.type
_entity_poly.pdbx_seq_one_letter_code
_entity_poly.pdbx_strand_id
1 'polypeptide(L)'
;MALGFRRKLIASFLQLHREGKAKSIEVWQSGALVGGFYGVEVNKVFCGESMFSKVSNASKAGFIHFVEQYKNHFTLIDCQVYSEHLESLGAEMISKMDYLEALSDK
;
A
#
# COMPACT_ATOMS: atom_id res chain seq x y z
N MET A 1 16.40 -14.09 17.11
CA MET A 1 15.69 -12.80 17.33
C MET A 1 14.83 -12.37 16.14
N ALA A 2 15.36 -12.29 14.91
CA ALA A 2 14.62 -11.77 13.73
C ALA A 2 13.36 -12.55 13.31
N LEU A 3 13.31 -13.88 13.51
CA LEU A 3 12.15 -14.70 13.12
C LEU A 3 10.89 -14.39 13.97
N GLY A 4 11.09 -14.08 15.26
CA GLY A 4 10.00 -13.74 16.18
C GLY A 4 9.34 -12.40 15.84
N PHE A 5 10.14 -11.41 15.42
CA PHE A 5 9.65 -10.11 14.98
C PHE A 5 8.78 -10.23 13.72
N ARG A 6 9.25 -10.98 12.71
CA ARG A 6 8.51 -11.19 11.46
C ARG A 6 7.14 -11.84 11.70
N ARG A 7 7.07 -12.85 12.58
CA ARG A 7 5.79 -13.52 12.91
C ARG A 7 4.81 -12.57 13.60
N LYS A 8 5.29 -11.71 14.50
CA LYS A 8 4.46 -10.70 15.17
C LYS A 8 3.91 -9.69 14.15
N LEU A 9 4.76 -9.19 13.25
CA LEU A 9 4.35 -8.24 12.21
C LEU A 9 3.25 -8.84 11.31
N ILE A 10 3.45 -10.06 10.82
CA ILE A 10 2.44 -10.78 10.02
C ILE A 10 1.13 -10.91 10.81
N ALA A 11 1.19 -11.33 12.08
CA ALA A 11 0.00 -11.47 12.92
C ALA A 11 -0.75 -10.15 13.08
N SER A 12 -0.05 -9.02 13.27
CA SER A 12 -0.66 -7.69 13.36
C SER A 12 -1.36 -7.29 12.07
N PHE A 13 -0.72 -7.47 10.91
CA PHE A 13 -1.35 -7.16 9.61
C PHE A 13 -2.56 -8.05 9.32
N LEU A 14 -2.50 -9.34 9.67
CA LEU A 14 -3.65 -10.23 9.54
C LEU A 14 -4.80 -9.81 10.46
N GLN A 15 -4.51 -9.30 11.65
CA GLN A 15 -5.53 -8.76 12.55
C GLN A 15 -6.15 -7.49 11.98
N LEU A 16 -5.35 -6.54 11.51
CA LEU A 16 -5.82 -5.32 10.86
C LEU A 16 -6.65 -5.63 9.61
N HIS A 17 -6.28 -6.66 8.84
CA HIS A 17 -7.04 -7.09 7.68
C HIS A 17 -8.42 -7.65 8.08
N ARG A 18 -8.49 -8.49 9.12
CA ARG A 18 -9.76 -8.98 9.67
C ARG A 18 -10.65 -7.87 10.20
N GLU A 19 -10.07 -6.78 10.68
CA GLU A 19 -10.78 -5.57 11.13
C GLU A 19 -11.16 -4.63 9.98
N GLY A 20 -10.83 -4.96 8.73
CA GLY A 20 -11.09 -4.10 7.56
C GLY A 20 -10.13 -2.91 7.41
N LYS A 21 -9.11 -2.80 8.27
CA LYS A 21 -8.15 -1.69 8.33
C LYS A 21 -6.90 -1.92 7.47
N ALA A 22 -6.57 -3.16 7.13
CA ALA A 22 -5.50 -3.46 6.17
C ALA A 22 -6.08 -4.04 4.88
N LYS A 23 -5.54 -3.61 3.74
CA LYS A 23 -5.92 -4.12 2.42
C LYS A 23 -4.72 -4.73 1.72
N SER A 24 -4.98 -5.77 0.94
CA SER A 24 -4.04 -6.35 -0.01
C SER A 24 -4.62 -6.30 -1.41
N ILE A 25 -3.73 -6.23 -2.40
CA ILE A 25 -4.06 -6.34 -3.81
C ILE A 25 -3.17 -7.41 -4.40
N GLU A 26 -3.79 -8.43 -4.98
CA GLU A 26 -3.11 -9.56 -5.59
C GLU A 26 -3.19 -9.51 -7.11
N VAL A 27 -2.06 -9.77 -7.76
CA VAL A 27 -1.96 -9.82 -9.23
C VAL A 27 -1.69 -11.26 -9.65
N TRP A 28 -2.63 -11.82 -10.40
CA TRP A 28 -2.64 -13.20 -10.83
C TRP A 28 -2.40 -13.32 -12.34
N GLN A 29 -1.56 -14.27 -12.74
CA GLN A 29 -1.34 -14.63 -14.14
C GLN A 29 -1.35 -16.14 -14.25
N SER A 30 -2.25 -16.67 -15.09
CA SER A 30 -2.39 -18.12 -15.33
C SER A 30 -2.52 -18.95 -14.04
N GLY A 31 -3.29 -18.44 -13.06
CA GLY A 31 -3.51 -19.09 -11.76
C GLY A 31 -2.36 -18.94 -10.75
N ALA A 32 -1.26 -18.27 -11.11
CA ALA A 32 -0.15 -18.00 -10.21
C ALA A 32 -0.20 -16.57 -9.66
N LEU A 33 0.08 -16.41 -8.36
CA LEU A 33 0.28 -15.10 -7.73
C LEU A 33 1.64 -14.54 -8.14
N VAL A 34 1.63 -13.55 -9.04
CA VAL A 34 2.83 -12.99 -9.68
C VAL A 34 3.19 -11.58 -9.20
N GLY A 35 2.34 -10.95 -8.40
CA GLY A 35 2.65 -9.66 -7.79
C GLY A 35 1.57 -9.23 -6.80
N GLY A 36 1.82 -8.13 -6.14
CA GLY A 36 0.85 -7.54 -5.22
C GLY A 36 1.49 -6.59 -4.25
N PHE A 37 0.65 -5.97 -3.43
CA PHE A 37 1.07 -5.09 -2.35
C PHE A 37 0.03 -5.11 -1.24
N TYR A 38 0.42 -4.60 -0.08
CA TYR A 38 -0.48 -4.42 1.05
C TYR A 38 -0.18 -3.12 1.78
N GLY A 39 -1.16 -2.66 2.53
CA GLY A 39 -1.05 -1.44 3.31
C GLY A 39 -2.19 -1.31 4.31
N VAL A 40 -2.15 -0.24 5.08
CA VAL A 40 -3.20 0.12 6.03
C VAL A 40 -3.97 1.33 5.54
N GLU A 41 -5.27 1.33 5.82
CA GLU A 41 -6.13 2.48 5.65
C GLU A 41 -6.20 3.25 6.96
N VAL A 42 -5.88 4.55 6.88
CA VAL A 42 -6.08 5.51 7.96
C VAL A 42 -6.95 6.62 7.41
N ASN A 43 -8.23 6.61 7.78
CA ASN A 43 -9.24 7.50 7.21
C ASN A 43 -9.24 7.42 5.67
N LYS A 44 -8.98 8.54 4.98
CA LYS A 44 -8.93 8.58 3.51
C LYS A 44 -7.51 8.43 2.95
N VAL A 45 -6.56 7.96 3.75
CA VAL A 45 -5.18 7.73 3.33
C VAL A 45 -4.88 6.23 3.29
N PHE A 46 -4.36 5.77 2.16
CA PHE A 46 -3.78 4.44 2.08
C PHE A 46 -2.27 4.51 2.31
N CYS A 47 -1.79 3.96 3.42
CA CYS A 47 -0.37 3.84 3.74
C CYS A 47 0.14 2.51 3.19
N GLY A 48 0.85 2.57 2.05
CA GLY A 48 1.46 1.41 1.44
C GLY A 48 2.67 0.92 2.25
N GLU A 49 2.72 -0.36 2.55
CA GLU A 49 3.76 -0.93 3.43
C GLU A 49 4.81 -1.71 2.65
N SER A 50 4.36 -2.54 1.71
CA SER A 50 5.29 -3.29 0.86
C SER A 50 4.62 -3.77 -0.41
N MET A 51 5.45 -4.00 -1.43
CA MET A 51 5.05 -4.58 -2.70
C MET A 51 6.03 -5.65 -3.15
N PHE A 52 5.55 -6.59 -3.97
CA PHE A 52 6.39 -7.58 -4.63
C PHE A 52 5.95 -7.79 -6.08
N SER A 53 6.92 -8.21 -6.90
CA SER A 53 6.70 -8.56 -8.30
C SER A 53 7.57 -9.76 -8.65
N LYS A 54 6.97 -10.83 -9.17
CA LYS A 54 7.67 -12.02 -9.67
C LYS A 54 7.85 -11.99 -11.19
N VAL A 55 7.03 -11.20 -11.88
CA VAL A 55 7.16 -10.91 -13.31
C VAL A 55 7.18 -9.39 -13.52
N SER A 56 7.72 -8.94 -14.64
CA SER A 56 7.78 -7.52 -14.97
C SER A 56 6.40 -6.87 -14.92
N ASN A 57 6.34 -5.67 -14.34
CA ASN A 57 5.15 -4.83 -14.24
C ASN A 57 3.95 -5.39 -13.43
N ALA A 58 4.05 -6.55 -12.76
CA ALA A 58 2.91 -7.07 -12.01
C ALA A 58 2.51 -6.12 -10.86
N SER A 59 3.45 -5.66 -10.04
CA SER A 59 3.14 -4.70 -8.96
C SER A 59 2.55 -3.39 -9.50
N LYS A 60 3.09 -2.87 -10.61
CA LYS A 60 2.60 -1.66 -11.29
C LYS A 60 1.17 -1.86 -11.81
N ALA A 61 0.86 -2.99 -12.44
CA ALA A 61 -0.48 -3.30 -12.92
C ALA A 61 -1.49 -3.37 -11.76
N GLY A 62 -1.12 -4.03 -10.65
CA GLY A 62 -1.93 -4.06 -9.44
C GLY A 62 -2.16 -2.66 -8.86
N PHE A 63 -1.11 -1.83 -8.82
CA PHE A 63 -1.19 -0.47 -8.28
C PHE A 63 -2.09 0.44 -9.12
N ILE A 64 -1.96 0.41 -10.45
CA ILE A 64 -2.85 1.17 -11.36
C ILE A 64 -4.31 0.75 -11.15
N HIS A 65 -4.57 -0.56 -11.09
CA HIS A 65 -5.93 -1.07 -10.84
C HIS A 65 -6.49 -0.57 -9.50
N PHE A 66 -5.69 -0.59 -8.45
CA PHE A 66 -6.08 -0.09 -7.14
C PHE A 66 -6.40 1.42 -7.15
N VAL A 67 -5.54 2.25 -7.73
CA VAL A 67 -5.79 3.69 -7.84
C VAL A 67 -7.12 3.94 -8.54
N GLU A 68 -7.38 3.26 -9.66
CA GLU A 68 -8.63 3.43 -10.41
C GLU A 68 -9.86 2.97 -9.61
N GLN A 69 -9.77 1.82 -8.93
CA GLN A 69 -10.86 1.28 -8.11
C GLN A 69 -11.20 2.19 -6.92
N TYR A 70 -10.18 2.78 -6.29
CA TYR A 70 -10.33 3.55 -5.05
C TYR A 70 -10.18 5.06 -5.22
N LYS A 71 -10.23 5.58 -6.45
CA LYS A 71 -10.06 7.01 -6.76
C LYS A 71 -11.03 7.95 -6.04
N ASN A 72 -12.20 7.45 -5.65
CA ASN A 72 -13.22 8.21 -4.92
C ASN A 72 -13.19 7.94 -3.40
N HIS A 73 -12.36 6.99 -2.96
CA HIS A 73 -12.28 6.55 -1.56
C HIS A 73 -11.04 7.15 -0.87
N PHE A 74 -9.88 7.05 -1.52
CA PHE A 74 -8.63 7.60 -1.00
C PHE A 74 -8.32 8.97 -1.59
N THR A 75 -7.90 9.90 -0.72
CA THR A 75 -7.41 11.22 -1.11
C THR A 75 -5.88 11.27 -1.23
N LEU A 76 -5.19 10.33 -0.58
CA LEU A 76 -3.73 10.23 -0.60
C LEU A 76 -3.29 8.76 -0.55
N ILE A 77 -2.24 8.44 -1.31
CA ILE A 77 -1.50 7.19 -1.17
C ILE A 77 -0.10 7.52 -0.67
N ASP A 78 0.18 7.10 0.56
CA ASP A 78 1.46 7.29 1.20
C ASP A 78 2.42 6.17 0.79
N CYS A 79 3.52 6.57 0.16
CA CYS A 79 4.57 5.68 -0.34
C CYS A 79 5.73 5.51 0.66
N GLN A 80 5.60 6.08 1.86
CA GLN A 80 6.56 6.11 2.97
C GLN A 80 7.87 6.81 2.62
N VAL A 81 8.78 6.10 1.94
CA VAL A 81 10.14 6.57 1.67
C VAL A 81 10.23 6.99 0.21
N TYR A 82 10.74 8.20 0.00
CA TYR A 82 11.04 8.71 -1.34
C TYR A 82 11.96 7.76 -2.11
N SER A 83 11.69 7.59 -3.40
CA SER A 83 12.64 7.05 -4.35
C SER A 83 12.41 7.69 -5.72
N GLU A 84 13.48 7.81 -6.52
CA GLU A 84 13.39 8.30 -7.91
C GLU A 84 12.38 7.48 -8.74
N HIS A 85 12.26 6.19 -8.43
CA HIS A 85 11.28 5.33 -9.08
C HIS A 85 9.84 5.79 -8.81
N LEU A 86 9.49 6.07 -7.55
CA LEU A 86 8.14 6.53 -7.17
C LEU A 86 7.85 7.93 -7.72
N GLU A 87 8.83 8.83 -7.68
CA GLU A 87 8.70 10.16 -8.29
C GLU A 87 8.43 10.07 -9.79
N SER A 88 9.12 9.16 -10.51
CA SER A 88 8.84 8.91 -11.93
C SER A 88 7.43 8.38 -12.22
N LEU A 89 6.72 7.89 -11.19
CA LEU A 89 5.32 7.46 -11.27
C LEU A 89 4.33 8.56 -10.85
N GLY A 90 4.82 9.76 -10.51
CA GLY A 90 4.02 10.90 -10.07
C GLY A 90 3.91 11.05 -8.55
N ALA A 91 4.76 10.40 -7.76
CA ALA A 91 4.83 10.67 -6.33
C ALA A 91 5.43 12.05 -6.07
N GLU A 92 4.84 12.79 -5.14
CA GLU A 92 5.30 14.13 -4.75
C GLU A 92 5.59 14.16 -3.25
N MET A 93 6.53 15.02 -2.86
CA MET A 93 6.80 15.30 -1.45
C MET A 93 5.82 16.35 -0.95
N ILE A 94 5.09 16.03 0.13
CA ILE A 94 4.23 16.99 0.83
C ILE A 94 4.83 17.36 2.18
N SER A 95 4.42 18.50 2.75
CA SER A 95 4.89 18.86 4.08
C SER A 95 4.32 17.90 5.13
N LYS A 96 5.03 17.77 6.26
CA LYS A 96 4.51 16.99 7.41
C LYS A 96 3.15 17.52 7.88
N MET A 97 2.92 18.83 7.79
CA MET A 97 1.66 19.44 8.20
C MET A 97 0.52 18.99 7.29
N ASP A 98 0.72 19.04 5.97
CA ASP A 98 -0.27 18.59 4.98
C ASP A 98 -0.57 17.10 5.12
N TYR A 99 0.47 16.28 5.38
CA TYR A 99 0.30 14.85 5.62
C TYR A 99 -0.54 14.56 6.87
N LEU A 100 -0.25 15.24 7.98
CA LEU A 100 -1.01 15.08 9.22
C LEU A 100 -2.45 15.59 9.08
N GLU A 101 -2.68 16.64 8.30
CA GLU A 101 -4.02 17.10 7.96
C GLU A 101 -4.78 16.05 7.13
N ALA A 102 -4.12 15.43 6.15
CA ALA A 102 -4.71 14.36 5.33
C ALA A 102 -5.09 13.12 6.16
N LEU A 103 -4.31 12.81 7.22
CA LEU A 103 -4.60 11.71 8.15
C LEU A 103 -5.71 12.03 9.15
N SER A 104 -6.07 13.29 9.36
CA SER A 104 -7.08 13.66 10.35
C SER A 104 -8.48 13.19 9.94
N ASP A 105 -9.26 12.74 10.91
CA ASP A 105 -10.68 12.44 10.68
C ASP A 105 -11.42 13.78 10.64
N LYS A 106 -12.10 14.06 9.53
CA LYS A 106 -12.86 15.31 9.36
C LYS A 106 -14.27 15.16 9.89
#